data_AF-A0A952JCJ4-F1
#
_entry.id   AF-A0A952JCJ4-F1
#
_cell.length_a   1.000
_cell.length_b   1.000
_cell.length_c   1.000
_cell.angle_alpha   90.00
_cell.angle_beta   90.00
_cell.angle_gamma   90.00
#
_symmetry.space_group_name_H-M   'P 1'
#
loop_
_entity.id
_entity.type
_entity.pdbx_description
1 polymer ?
#
loop_
_entity_poly.entity_id
_entity_poly.type
_entity_poly.pdbx_seq_one_letter_code
_entity_poly.pdbx_strand_id
1 'polypeptide(L)'
;MNKQAENTWIAGVVVALTASLCCITPVLALISGIGGIAATFSWLEPARPYLIGFTTLILGFAWYQKLKPHKSDVECDCETDDKPSFWHSKTFLGIVTVLAIGLLAFPSYAHIFYPRSPVANVVIVEKSNIKQMELKISGMTCQSCSEHVNHALDGVAGVLEHTTSYEQGNSLVKFDKSKATEQELIEAVNATGYKVTETKTIED
;
A
#
# COMPACT_ATOMS: atom_id res chain seq x y z
N MET A 1 -35.94 -33.66 -13.18
CA MET A 1 -34.56 -33.36 -12.74
C MET A 1 -34.07 -32.13 -13.51
N ASN A 2 -34.24 -30.92 -12.98
CA ASN A 2 -33.55 -29.73 -13.52
C ASN A 2 -33.60 -28.59 -12.48
N LYS A 3 -32.65 -28.58 -11.52
CA LYS A 3 -32.54 -27.53 -10.48
C LYS A 3 -31.10 -27.00 -10.33
N GLN A 4 -30.15 -27.51 -11.13
CA GLN A 4 -28.75 -27.13 -11.03
C GLN A 4 -28.35 -25.98 -11.98
N ALA A 5 -29.04 -25.76 -13.10
CA ALA A 5 -28.67 -24.72 -14.07
C ALA A 5 -29.11 -23.29 -13.63
N GLU A 6 -30.18 -23.16 -12.84
CA GLU A 6 -30.68 -21.86 -12.36
C GLU A 6 -29.77 -21.22 -11.30
N ASN A 7 -28.97 -22.02 -10.59
CA ASN A 7 -28.12 -21.49 -9.51
C ASN A 7 -26.73 -21.04 -10.00
N THR A 8 -26.30 -21.50 -11.18
CA THR A 8 -24.95 -21.22 -11.71
C THR A 8 -24.82 -19.79 -12.26
N TRP A 9 -25.88 -19.24 -12.86
CA TRP A 9 -25.85 -17.86 -13.36
C TRP A 9 -25.97 -16.84 -12.20
N ILE A 10 -26.72 -17.16 -11.15
CA ILE A 10 -26.82 -16.34 -9.92
C ILE A 10 -25.47 -16.31 -9.19
N ALA A 11 -24.78 -17.44 -9.10
CA ALA A 11 -23.43 -17.49 -8.53
C ALA A 11 -22.45 -16.62 -9.33
N GLY A 12 -22.55 -16.60 -10.67
CA GLY A 12 -21.74 -15.72 -11.52
C GLY A 12 -22.02 -14.23 -11.29
N VAL A 13 -23.28 -13.83 -11.17
CA VAL A 13 -23.68 -12.44 -10.90
C VAL A 13 -23.24 -12.01 -9.49
N VAL A 14 -23.38 -12.87 -8.48
CA VAL A 14 -22.95 -12.57 -7.10
C VAL A 14 -21.44 -12.42 -7.01
N VAL A 15 -20.66 -13.27 -7.71
CA VAL A 15 -19.19 -13.15 -7.79
C VAL A 15 -18.76 -11.87 -8.50
N ALA A 16 -19.44 -11.49 -9.59
CA ALA A 16 -19.16 -10.24 -10.29
C ALA A 16 -19.48 -9.01 -9.42
N LEU A 17 -20.60 -9.04 -8.69
CA LEU A 17 -20.99 -7.96 -7.78
C LEU A 17 -20.05 -7.87 -6.57
N THR A 18 -19.64 -9.00 -5.97
CA THR A 18 -18.67 -9.00 -4.86
C THR A 18 -17.28 -8.54 -5.30
N ALA A 19 -16.84 -8.89 -6.52
CA ALA A 19 -15.59 -8.34 -7.08
C ALA A 19 -15.69 -6.83 -7.32
N SER A 20 -16.83 -6.34 -7.83
CA SER A 20 -17.09 -4.91 -8.03
C SER A 20 -17.12 -4.12 -6.71
N LEU A 21 -17.71 -4.71 -5.66
CA LEU A 21 -17.72 -4.17 -4.30
C LEU A 21 -16.30 -3.96 -3.76
N CYS A 22 -15.32 -4.77 -4.15
CA CYS A 22 -13.93 -4.60 -3.73
C CYS A 22 -13.25 -3.35 -4.33
N CYS A 23 -13.76 -2.81 -5.46
CA CYS A 23 -13.26 -1.58 -6.09
C CYS A 23 -14.09 -0.35 -5.74
N ILE A 24 -15.39 -0.53 -5.48
CA ILE A 24 -16.30 0.56 -5.10
C ILE A 24 -16.12 0.94 -3.62
N THR A 25 -15.84 -0.02 -2.75
CA THR A 25 -15.68 0.24 -1.30
C THR A 25 -14.50 1.17 -0.99
N PRO A 26 -13.30 1.03 -1.60
CA PRO A 26 -12.20 1.98 -1.40
C PRO A 26 -12.52 3.39 -1.92
N VAL A 27 -13.22 3.50 -3.05
CA VAL A 27 -13.63 4.80 -3.62
C VAL A 27 -14.68 5.46 -2.74
N LEU A 28 -15.67 4.71 -2.25
CA LEU A 28 -16.67 5.20 -1.31
C LEU A 28 -16.05 5.55 0.05
N ALA A 29 -15.08 4.78 0.55
CA ALA A 29 -14.35 5.05 1.79
C ALA A 29 -13.51 6.34 1.70
N LEU A 30 -12.90 6.59 0.52
CA LEU A 30 -12.23 7.85 0.19
C LEU A 30 -13.21 9.03 0.17
N ILE A 31 -14.38 8.87 -0.45
CA ILE A 31 -15.42 9.90 -0.48
C ILE A 31 -16.01 10.14 0.92
N SER A 32 -16.14 9.10 1.74
CA SER A 32 -16.67 9.19 3.10
C SER A 32 -15.61 9.61 4.14
N GLY A 33 -14.35 9.84 3.73
CA GLY A 33 -13.27 10.26 4.62
C GLY A 33 -12.83 9.21 5.65
N ILE A 34 -13.20 7.95 5.48
CA ILE A 34 -12.83 6.86 6.40
C ILE A 34 -11.51 6.26 5.91
N GLY A 35 -10.41 6.93 6.23
CA GLY A 35 -9.03 6.52 5.89
C GLY A 35 -8.51 5.29 6.66
N GLY A 36 -9.37 4.34 7.04
CA GLY A 36 -9.04 3.25 7.96
C GLY A 36 -8.77 1.89 7.32
N ILE A 37 -9.14 1.68 6.05
CA ILE A 37 -9.04 0.34 5.43
C ILE A 37 -7.59 -0.11 5.16
N ALA A 38 -6.60 0.78 5.18
CA ALA A 38 -5.20 0.39 5.05
C ALA A 38 -4.72 -0.54 6.18
N ALA A 39 -5.25 -0.36 7.40
CA ALA A 39 -4.82 -1.13 8.58
C ALA A 39 -5.25 -2.60 8.54
N THR A 40 -6.35 -2.94 7.84
CA THR A 40 -6.81 -4.32 7.71
C THR A 40 -5.98 -5.13 6.70
N PHE A 41 -5.12 -4.47 5.89
CA PHE A 41 -4.27 -5.12 4.89
C PHE A 41 -2.83 -5.36 5.34
N SER A 42 -2.42 -4.97 6.55
CA SER A 42 -1.02 -5.16 6.97
C SER A 42 -0.60 -6.62 7.09
N TRP A 43 -1.53 -7.54 7.36
CA TRP A 43 -1.24 -8.97 7.31
C TRP A 43 -1.07 -9.52 5.87
N LEU A 44 -1.53 -8.77 4.86
CA LEU A 44 -1.51 -9.15 3.44
C LEU A 44 -0.31 -8.56 2.68
N GLU A 45 0.46 -7.66 3.29
CA GLU A 45 1.71 -7.11 2.75
C GLU A 45 2.73 -8.19 2.33
N PRO A 46 3.01 -9.24 3.13
CA PRO A 46 3.92 -10.31 2.70
C PRO A 46 3.33 -11.17 1.57
N ALA A 47 2.00 -11.25 1.45
CA ALA A 47 1.31 -12.07 0.46
C ALA A 47 1.03 -11.33 -0.87
N ARG A 48 1.14 -10.00 -0.92
CA ARG A 48 0.96 -9.19 -2.15
C ARG A 48 1.72 -9.71 -3.37
N PRO A 49 3.04 -9.98 -3.31
CA PRO A 49 3.77 -10.45 -4.49
C PRO A 49 3.25 -11.80 -5.00
N TYR A 50 2.81 -12.68 -4.10
CA TYR A 50 2.23 -13.97 -4.45
C TYR A 50 0.85 -13.81 -5.11
N LEU A 51 0.01 -12.88 -4.64
CA LEU A 51 -1.30 -12.60 -5.26
C LEU A 51 -1.15 -12.02 -6.66
N ILE A 52 -0.21 -11.08 -6.86
CA ILE A 52 0.11 -10.51 -8.18
C ILE A 52 0.65 -11.61 -9.12
N GLY A 53 1.49 -12.50 -8.59
CA GLY A 53 1.98 -13.66 -9.33
C GLY A 53 0.85 -14.60 -9.74
N PHE A 54 -0.08 -14.89 -8.83
CA PHE A 54 -1.23 -15.75 -9.10
C PHE A 54 -2.18 -15.15 -10.16
N THR A 55 -2.46 -13.85 -10.10
CA THR A 55 -3.28 -13.17 -11.13
C THR A 55 -2.58 -13.16 -12.48
N THR A 56 -1.26 -12.93 -12.50
CA THR A 56 -0.45 -12.97 -13.73
C THR A 56 -0.47 -14.37 -14.34
N LEU A 57 -0.37 -15.41 -13.51
CA LEU A 57 -0.42 -16.80 -13.94
C LEU A 57 -1.80 -17.15 -14.51
N ILE A 58 -2.89 -16.77 -13.84
CA ILE A 58 -4.25 -17.01 -14.34
C ILE A 58 -4.50 -16.28 -15.67
N LEU A 59 -4.12 -15.01 -15.77
CA LEU A 59 -4.27 -14.25 -17.02
C LEU A 59 -3.41 -14.84 -18.13
N GLY A 60 -2.16 -15.23 -17.83
CA GLY A 60 -1.29 -15.93 -18.77
C GLY A 60 -1.86 -17.28 -19.21
N PHE A 61 -2.45 -18.03 -18.29
CA PHE A 61 -3.09 -19.32 -18.59
C PHE A 61 -4.38 -19.15 -19.40
N ALA A 62 -5.19 -18.12 -19.12
CA ALA A 62 -6.35 -17.77 -19.94
C ALA A 62 -5.93 -17.33 -21.36
N TRP A 63 -4.82 -16.59 -21.47
CA TRP A 63 -4.23 -16.23 -22.76
C TRP A 63 -3.73 -17.46 -23.51
N TYR A 64 -3.05 -18.38 -22.82
CA TYR A 64 -2.60 -19.65 -23.37
C TYR A 64 -3.77 -20.52 -23.86
N GLN A 65 -4.86 -20.60 -23.09
CA GLN A 65 -6.06 -21.31 -23.51
C GLN A 65 -6.73 -20.64 -24.73
N LYS A 66 -6.71 -19.31 -24.83
CA LYS A 66 -7.30 -18.58 -25.96
C LYS A 66 -6.39 -18.53 -27.20
N LEU A 67 -5.07 -18.72 -27.06
CA LEU A 67 -4.12 -18.84 -28.17
C LEU A 67 -3.93 -20.28 -28.65
N LYS A 68 -4.28 -21.29 -27.83
CA LYS A 68 -4.27 -22.67 -28.30
C LYS A 68 -5.31 -22.80 -29.42
N PRO A 69 -4.90 -23.08 -30.66
CA PRO A 69 -5.83 -23.13 -31.78
C PRO A 69 -6.86 -24.23 -31.51
N HIS A 70 -8.13 -23.85 -31.53
CA HIS A 70 -9.21 -24.82 -31.62
C HIS A 70 -9.01 -25.54 -32.95
N LYS A 71 -8.70 -26.84 -32.91
CA LYS A 71 -8.80 -27.68 -34.10
C LYS A 71 -10.29 -27.77 -34.40
N SER A 72 -10.76 -26.89 -35.26
CA SER A 72 -12.08 -26.99 -35.86
C SER A 72 -11.99 -28.14 -36.85
N ASP A 73 -12.56 -29.29 -36.50
CA ASP A 73 -12.87 -30.30 -37.50
C ASP A 73 -13.90 -29.66 -38.46
N VAL A 74 -13.58 -29.74 -39.74
CA VAL A 74 -14.36 -29.16 -40.83
C VAL A 74 -15.62 -30.00 -41.00
N GLU A 75 -16.77 -29.47 -40.58
CA GLU A 75 -18.05 -29.85 -41.15
C GLU A 75 -18.89 -28.57 -41.27
N CYS A 76 -18.84 -27.97 -42.46
CA CYS A 76 -19.74 -26.89 -42.86
C CYS A 76 -21.16 -27.44 -42.96
N ASP A 77 -22.14 -26.74 -42.39
CA ASP A 77 -23.11 -25.95 -43.15
C ASP A 77 -24.15 -25.29 -42.22
N CYS A 78 -24.65 -24.13 -42.62
CA CYS A 78 -25.66 -23.25 -42.00
C CYS A 78 -25.12 -22.03 -41.23
N GLU A 79 -25.18 -20.90 -41.93
CA GLU A 79 -24.89 -19.54 -41.51
C GLU A 79 -25.76 -19.06 -40.33
N THR A 80 -25.11 -18.41 -39.36
CA THR A 80 -25.63 -17.16 -38.79
C THR A 80 -24.48 -16.16 -38.76
N ASP A 81 -24.55 -15.19 -39.64
CA ASP A 81 -23.66 -14.02 -39.71
C ASP A 81 -23.92 -13.12 -38.49
N ASP A 82 -23.34 -13.48 -37.35
CA ASP A 82 -23.11 -12.53 -36.27
C ASP A 82 -21.66 -12.07 -36.36
N LYS A 83 -21.44 -11.03 -37.15
CA LYS A 83 -20.17 -10.29 -37.22
C LYS A 83 -19.66 -10.07 -35.78
N PRO A 84 -18.56 -10.72 -35.34
CA PRO A 84 -18.21 -10.70 -33.93
C PRO A 84 -17.88 -9.26 -33.54
N SER A 85 -18.69 -8.71 -32.63
CA SER A 85 -18.55 -7.35 -32.12
C SER A 85 -17.11 -7.09 -31.68
N PHE A 86 -16.63 -5.86 -31.90
CA PHE A 86 -15.27 -5.40 -31.56
C PHE A 86 -14.86 -5.75 -30.11
N TRP A 87 -15.84 -5.90 -29.21
CA TRP A 87 -15.71 -6.33 -27.82
C TRP A 87 -15.27 -7.80 -27.59
N HIS A 88 -15.50 -8.71 -28.54
CA HIS A 88 -15.02 -10.10 -28.45
C HIS A 88 -13.65 -10.31 -29.11
N SER A 89 -13.06 -9.26 -29.68
CA SER A 89 -11.80 -9.33 -30.42
C SER A 89 -10.61 -9.60 -29.50
N LYS A 90 -9.61 -10.29 -30.05
CA LYS A 90 -8.32 -10.53 -29.38
C LYS A 90 -7.60 -9.22 -29.02
N THR A 91 -7.89 -8.15 -29.76
CA THR A 91 -7.39 -6.79 -29.56
C THR A 91 -7.93 -6.15 -28.28
N PHE A 92 -9.23 -6.28 -28.01
CA PHE A 92 -9.83 -5.77 -26.76
C PHE A 92 -9.21 -6.43 -25.52
N LEU A 93 -9.04 -7.76 -25.56
CA LEU A 93 -8.41 -8.50 -24.48
C LEU A 93 -6.95 -8.05 -24.25
N GLY A 94 -6.20 -7.81 -25.32
CA GLY A 94 -4.83 -7.30 -25.26
C GLY A 94 -4.75 -5.91 -24.61
N ILE A 95 -5.62 -4.99 -25.03
CA ILE A 95 -5.67 -3.62 -24.48
C ILE A 95 -6.02 -3.64 -22.99
N VAL A 96 -7.02 -4.41 -22.58
CA VAL A 96 -7.40 -4.54 -21.16
C VAL A 96 -6.25 -5.11 -20.33
N THR A 97 -5.51 -6.08 -20.88
CA THR A 97 -4.37 -6.69 -20.20
C THR A 97 -3.22 -5.70 -20.02
N VAL A 98 -2.89 -4.94 -21.07
CA VAL A 98 -1.84 -3.90 -21.03
C VAL A 98 -2.22 -2.78 -20.06
N LEU A 99 -3.47 -2.34 -20.08
CA LEU A 99 -3.96 -1.28 -19.19
C LEU A 99 -3.98 -1.74 -17.72
N ALA A 100 -4.36 -3.00 -17.46
CA ALA A 100 -4.29 -3.58 -16.13
C ALA A 100 -2.84 -3.69 -15.62
N ILE A 101 -1.90 -4.13 -16.47
CA ILE A 101 -0.48 -4.18 -16.13
C ILE A 101 0.06 -2.77 -15.85
N GLY A 102 -0.28 -1.78 -16.67
CA GLY A 102 0.13 -0.39 -16.48
C GLY A 102 -0.39 0.21 -15.16
N LEU A 103 -1.66 -0.03 -14.83
CA LEU A 103 -2.27 0.43 -13.58
C LEU A 103 -1.72 -0.30 -12.34
N LEU A 104 -1.29 -1.56 -12.47
CA LEU A 104 -0.63 -2.30 -11.40
C LEU A 104 0.84 -1.91 -11.23
N ALA A 105 1.51 -1.52 -12.31
CA ALA A 105 2.86 -1.00 -12.28
C ALA A 105 2.93 0.44 -11.73
N PHE A 106 1.86 1.22 -11.87
CA PHE A 106 1.79 2.60 -11.41
C PHE A 106 2.02 2.76 -9.89
N PRO A 107 1.42 1.95 -8.99
CA PRO A 107 1.75 1.94 -7.56
C PRO A 107 3.24 1.68 -7.28
N SER A 108 3.87 0.77 -8.02
CA SER A 108 5.31 0.50 -7.88
C SER A 108 6.19 1.61 -8.47
N TYR A 109 5.70 2.37 -9.45
CA TYR A 109 6.43 3.48 -10.06
C TYR A 109 6.24 4.81 -9.30
N ALA A 110 5.18 4.92 -8.50
CA ALA A 110 4.92 6.09 -7.67
C ALA A 110 6.07 6.36 -6.68
N HIS A 111 6.72 5.32 -6.12
CA HIS A 111 7.88 5.50 -5.23
C HIS A 111 9.10 6.12 -5.95
N ILE A 112 9.20 5.99 -7.28
CA ILE A 112 10.26 6.64 -8.07
C ILE A 112 9.95 8.12 -8.31
N PHE A 113 8.66 8.47 -8.45
CA PHE A 113 8.22 9.84 -8.75
C PHE A 113 7.88 10.70 -7.53
N TYR A 114 7.71 10.11 -6.34
CA TYR A 114 7.64 10.81 -5.06
C TYR A 114 8.93 10.61 -4.26
N PRO A 115 10.05 11.26 -4.63
CA PRO A 115 11.15 11.40 -3.69
C PRO A 115 10.58 12.13 -2.46
N ARG A 116 10.73 11.54 -1.27
CA ARG A 116 10.60 12.28 0.00
C ARG A 116 11.52 13.48 -0.17
N SER A 117 10.97 14.67 -0.43
CA SER A 117 11.74 15.90 -0.35
C SER A 117 11.94 16.13 1.13
N PRO A 118 13.15 15.97 1.68
CA PRO A 118 13.42 16.53 2.98
C PRO A 118 13.39 18.03 2.74
N VAL A 119 12.33 18.69 3.21
CA VAL A 119 12.30 20.13 3.32
C VAL A 119 13.35 20.46 4.37
N ALA A 120 14.62 20.53 3.94
CA ALA A 120 15.73 20.92 4.77
C ALA A 120 15.60 22.42 5.01
N ASN A 121 14.73 22.78 5.95
CA ASN A 121 14.74 24.10 6.56
C ASN A 121 16.10 24.25 7.23
N VAL A 122 16.96 25.09 6.68
CA VAL A 122 18.29 25.36 7.23
C VAL A 122 18.10 26.13 8.54
N VAL A 123 18.01 25.41 9.66
CA VAL A 123 18.00 26.01 10.99
C VAL A 123 19.45 26.31 11.38
N ILE A 124 19.79 27.59 11.52
CA ILE A 124 21.09 28.01 12.06
C ILE A 124 21.08 27.67 13.56
N VAL A 125 21.81 26.63 13.95
CA VAL A 125 22.01 26.21 15.36
C VAL A 125 23.50 26.20 15.67
N GLU A 126 23.88 26.71 16.85
CA GLU A 126 25.24 26.56 17.34
C GLU A 126 25.52 25.09 17.67
N LYS A 127 26.61 24.53 17.13
CA LYS A 127 27.00 23.12 17.33
C LYS A 127 27.12 22.73 18.80
N SER A 128 27.46 23.66 19.69
CA SER A 128 27.53 23.47 21.14
C SER A 128 26.19 23.17 21.81
N ASN A 129 25.07 23.49 21.16
CA ASN A 129 23.72 23.33 21.69
C ASN A 129 22.99 22.12 21.12
N ILE A 130 23.57 21.45 20.12
CA ILE A 130 23.02 20.22 19.56
C ILE A 130 23.33 19.06 20.52
N LYS A 131 22.28 18.33 20.91
CA LYS A 131 22.40 17.06 21.63
C LYS A 131 21.74 15.96 20.83
N GLN A 132 22.26 14.74 20.98
CA GLN A 132 21.65 13.53 20.46
C GLN A 132 21.20 12.64 21.62
N MET A 133 20.03 12.03 21.49
CA MET A 133 19.54 11.04 22.44
C MET A 133 18.83 9.89 21.73
N GLU A 134 18.87 8.73 22.38
CA GLU A 134 18.11 7.54 22.03
C GLU A 134 16.93 7.39 23.00
N LEU A 135 15.73 7.29 22.46
CA LEU A 135 14.49 7.03 23.17
C LEU A 135 14.09 5.59 22.86
N LYS A 136 14.05 4.71 23.85
CA LYS A 136 13.41 3.39 23.69
C LYS A 136 11.91 3.51 23.85
N ILE A 137 11.18 2.98 22.88
CA ILE A 137 9.73 3.16 22.76
C ILE A 137 9.09 1.77 22.68
N SER A 138 8.21 1.50 23.64
CA SER A 138 7.41 0.28 23.67
C SER A 138 6.06 0.47 22.97
N GLY A 139 5.64 -0.57 22.24
CA GLY A 139 4.34 -0.63 21.57
C GLY A 139 4.39 -0.39 20.05
N MET A 140 5.55 -0.09 19.48
CA MET A 140 5.71 -0.07 18.02
C MET A 140 5.83 -1.49 17.47
N THR A 141 4.97 -1.86 16.52
CA THR A 141 4.94 -3.20 15.92
C THR A 141 5.04 -3.19 14.40
N CYS A 142 5.17 -2.00 13.79
CA CYS A 142 5.01 -1.83 12.35
C CYS A 142 5.70 -0.55 11.84
N GLN A 143 5.99 -0.49 10.54
CA GLN A 143 6.62 0.69 9.93
C GLN A 143 5.75 1.96 10.05
N SER A 144 4.43 1.85 9.89
CA SER A 144 3.53 2.98 10.09
C SER A 144 3.50 3.48 11.55
N CYS A 145 3.74 2.58 12.50
CA CYS A 145 3.86 2.91 13.92
C CYS A 145 5.07 3.82 14.16
N SER A 146 6.22 3.51 13.55
CA SER A 146 7.42 4.37 13.62
C SER A 146 7.24 5.71 12.91
N GLU A 147 6.50 5.76 11.79
CA GLU A 147 6.23 7.02 11.09
C GLU A 147 5.29 7.94 11.90
N HIS A 148 4.36 7.37 12.66
CA HIS A 148 3.51 8.15 13.56
C HIS A 148 4.33 8.83 14.68
N VAL A 149 5.33 8.13 15.22
CA VAL A 149 6.28 8.70 16.19
C VAL A 149 7.15 9.79 15.55
N ASN A 150 7.68 9.55 14.35
CA ASN A 150 8.46 10.54 13.60
C ASN A 150 7.68 11.85 13.44
N HIS A 151 6.41 11.75 13.05
CA HIS A 151 5.56 12.92 12.86
C HIS A 151 5.30 13.70 14.16
N ALA A 152 5.20 13.02 15.30
CA ALA A 152 5.09 13.67 16.59
C ALA A 152 6.37 14.42 16.98
N LEU A 153 7.53 13.85 16.68
CA LEU A 153 8.84 14.49 16.92
C LEU A 153 9.06 15.70 16.01
N ASP A 154 8.59 15.67 14.76
CA ASP A 154 8.58 16.82 13.86
C ASP A 154 7.77 18.02 14.39
N GLY A 155 6.77 17.75 15.23
CA GLY A 155 5.97 18.78 15.89
C GLY A 155 6.69 19.51 17.02
N VAL A 156 7.82 18.99 17.51
CA VAL A 156 8.55 19.59 18.63
C VAL A 156 9.52 20.65 18.14
N ALA A 157 9.31 21.89 18.58
CA ALA A 157 10.16 23.01 18.22
C ALA A 157 11.59 22.82 18.76
N GLY A 158 12.56 22.62 17.87
CA GLY A 158 13.96 22.39 18.23
C GLY A 158 14.49 21.01 17.85
N VAL A 159 13.65 20.11 17.36
CA VAL A 159 14.11 18.87 16.72
C VAL A 159 14.76 19.20 15.37
N LEU A 160 15.95 18.66 15.14
CA LEU A 160 16.76 18.89 13.93
C LEU A 160 16.73 17.67 13.03
N GLU A 161 16.92 16.50 13.61
CA GLU A 161 16.85 15.21 12.92
C GLU A 161 16.23 14.17 13.85
N HIS A 162 15.51 13.22 13.28
CA HIS A 162 14.98 12.08 14.01
C HIS A 162 15.05 10.83 13.12
N THR A 163 15.20 9.65 13.72
CA THR A 163 15.21 8.36 13.01
C THR A 163 14.65 7.29 13.95
N THR A 164 13.43 6.84 13.69
CA THR A 164 12.75 5.81 14.49
C THR A 164 12.78 4.45 13.81
N SER A 165 13.10 3.39 14.56
CA SER A 165 13.09 2.01 14.09
C SER A 165 12.10 1.18 14.92
N TYR A 166 11.06 0.66 14.27
CA TYR A 166 10.12 -0.27 14.93
C TYR A 166 10.76 -1.64 15.19
N GLU A 167 11.77 -2.03 14.39
CA GLU A 167 12.49 -3.31 14.57
C GLU A 167 13.38 -3.29 15.81
N GLN A 168 14.02 -2.15 16.07
CA GLN A 168 14.90 -1.96 17.23
C GLN A 168 14.13 -1.43 18.45
N GLY A 169 12.91 -0.94 18.25
CA GLY A 169 12.06 -0.37 19.31
C GLY A 169 12.63 0.92 19.89
N ASN A 170 13.31 1.73 19.08
CA ASN A 170 13.97 2.96 19.51
C ASN A 170 13.78 4.12 18.51
N SER A 171 14.07 5.33 18.96
CA SER A 171 14.13 6.55 18.16
C SER A 171 15.37 7.35 18.52
N LEU A 172 16.19 7.65 17.52
CA LEU A 172 17.36 8.52 17.64
C LEU A 172 16.93 9.94 17.27
N VAL A 173 17.10 10.88 18.18
CA VAL A 173 16.67 12.28 18.01
C VAL A 173 17.84 13.21 18.25
N LYS A 174 18.10 14.11 17.30
CA LYS A 174 18.98 15.26 17.46
C LYS A 174 18.15 16.52 17.64
N PHE A 175 18.42 17.26 18.70
CA PHE A 175 17.66 18.46 19.05
C PHE A 175 18.57 19.55 19.60
N ASP A 176 18.07 20.79 19.50
CA ASP A 176 18.68 21.97 20.11
C ASP A 176 18.24 22.09 21.57
N LYS A 177 19.18 21.93 22.50
CA LYS A 177 18.95 22.00 23.95
C LYS A 177 18.46 23.38 24.42
N SER A 178 18.58 24.42 23.59
CA SER A 178 18.09 25.77 23.88
C SER A 178 16.61 25.94 23.54
N LYS A 179 16.02 25.04 22.75
CA LYS A 179 14.63 25.12 22.28
C LYS A 179 13.76 23.96 22.72
N ALA A 180 14.34 22.77 22.85
CA ALA A 180 13.66 21.57 23.27
C ALA A 180 14.39 20.91 24.45
N THR A 181 13.61 20.31 25.33
CA THR A 181 14.07 19.53 26.48
C THR A 181 13.81 18.05 26.27
N GLU A 182 14.56 17.20 26.97
CA GLU A 182 14.36 15.74 26.93
C GLU A 182 12.94 15.35 27.36
N GLN A 183 12.35 16.09 28.30
CA GLN A 183 10.98 15.87 28.76
C GLN A 183 9.95 16.16 27.68
N GLU A 184 10.09 17.26 26.92
CA GLU A 184 9.18 17.58 25.81
C GLU A 184 9.20 16.51 24.72
N LEU A 185 10.37 15.94 24.43
CA LEU A 185 10.49 14.83 23.48
C LEU A 185 9.77 13.57 23.99
N ILE A 186 9.94 13.24 25.27
CA ILE A 186 9.25 12.11 25.90
C ILE A 186 7.73 12.33 25.89
N GLU A 187 7.27 13.53 26.21
CA GLU A 187 5.85 13.89 26.21
C GLU A 187 5.25 13.83 24.80
N ALA A 188 5.95 14.33 23.79
CA ALA A 188 5.51 14.24 22.40
C ALA A 188 5.32 12.79 21.94
N VAL A 189 6.27 11.90 22.29
CA VAL A 189 6.13 10.47 22.01
C VAL A 189 4.98 9.87 22.82
N ASN A 190 4.86 10.17 24.11
CA ASN A 190 3.80 9.62 24.94
C ASN A 190 2.39 10.06 24.50
N ALA A 191 2.26 11.26 23.93
CA ALA A 191 1.02 11.79 23.39
C ALA A 191 0.49 10.99 22.18
N THR A 192 1.36 10.26 21.47
CA THR A 192 0.95 9.35 20.38
C THR A 192 0.30 8.05 20.86
N GLY A 193 0.36 7.77 22.17
CA GLY A 193 -0.14 6.53 22.78
C GLY A 193 0.93 5.43 22.96
N TYR A 194 2.16 5.65 22.50
CA TYR A 194 3.31 4.80 22.82
C TYR A 194 3.94 5.20 24.15
N LYS A 195 4.84 4.37 24.69
CA LYS A 195 5.53 4.66 25.96
C LYS A 195 7.02 4.66 25.79
N VAL A 196 7.67 5.75 26.18
CA VAL A 196 9.13 5.78 26.34
C VAL A 196 9.51 5.03 27.62
N THR A 197 10.35 4.01 27.51
CA THR A 197 10.78 3.18 28.65
C THR A 197 12.16 3.53 29.16
N GLU A 198 13.08 3.88 28.26
CA GLU A 198 14.45 4.25 28.59
C GLU A 198 14.89 5.41 27.70
N THR A 199 15.72 6.29 28.24
CA THR A 199 16.34 7.37 27.50
C THR A 199 17.85 7.32 27.71
N LYS A 200 18.62 7.42 26.63
CA LYS A 200 20.07 7.43 26.67
C LYS A 200 20.60 8.61 25.87
N THR A 201 21.27 9.53 26.53
CA THR A 201 21.98 10.62 25.84
C THR A 201 23.21 10.04 25.13
N ILE A 202 23.38 10.37 23.85
CA ILE A 202 24.55 10.02 23.06
C ILE A 202 25.42 11.27 23.02
N GLU A 203 26.49 11.26 23.80
CA GLU A 203 27.51 12.30 23.76
C GLU A 203 28.53 11.92 22.68
N ASP A 204 28.65 12.76 21.65
CA ASP A 204 29.70 12.68 20.61
C ASP A 204 31.07 13.10 21.16
#